data_AF-A0A847Y2D3-F1
#
_entry.id   AF-A0A847Y2D3-F1
#
_cell.length_a   1.000
_cell.length_b   1.000
_cell.length_c   1.000
_cell.angle_alpha   90.00
_cell.angle_beta   90.00
_cell.angle_gamma   90.00
#
_symmetry.space_group_name_H-M   'P 1'
#
loop_
_entity.id
_entity.type
_entity.pdbx_description
1 polymer ?
#
loop_
_entity_poly.entity_id
_entity_poly.type
_entity_poly.pdbx_seq_one_letter_code
_entity_poly.pdbx_strand_id
1 'polypeptide(L)' 'MARNMSEVHSSSASVKGSWGVGRFFFRVETTDRRIFDIYYDRAPSGSANRKGQWFLFRELVNNP' A
#
# COMPACT_ATOMS: atom_id res chain seq x y z
N MET A 1 16.22 9.55 11.53
CA MET A 1 15.24 8.88 12.42
C MET A 1 14.21 9.93 12.84
N ALA A 2 12.91 9.67 12.64
CA ALA A 2 11.85 10.68 12.67
C ALA A 2 11.45 11.08 14.10
N ARG A 3 11.84 12.30 14.46
CA ARG A 3 11.74 13.00 15.76
C ARG A 3 10.32 13.28 16.30
N ASN A 4 9.26 12.72 15.68
CA ASN A 4 7.86 13.06 15.97
C ASN A 4 6.93 11.83 16.13
N MET A 5 7.47 10.66 16.48
CA MET A 5 6.65 9.45 16.72
C MET A 5 6.51 9.23 18.23
N SER A 6 5.28 9.35 18.75
CA SER A 6 4.94 9.01 20.14
C SER A 6 4.37 7.59 20.23
N GLU A 7 4.64 6.87 21.32
CA GLU A 7 4.23 5.47 21.53
C GLU A 7 2.72 5.23 21.35
N VAL A 8 1.89 6.20 21.75
CA VAL A 8 0.42 6.15 21.62
C VAL A 8 -0.03 6.10 20.15
N HIS A 9 0.69 6.76 19.25
CA HIS A 9 0.40 6.71 17.81
C HIS A 9 0.94 5.44 17.15
N SER A 10 2.04 4.87 17.65
CA SER A 10 2.62 3.63 17.13
C SER A 10 1.70 2.41 17.32
N SER A 11 1.06 2.30 18.49
CA SER A 11 0.14 1.19 18.79
C SER A 11 -1.17 1.25 17.99
N SER A 12 -1.63 2.44 17.61
CA SER A 12 -2.78 2.57 16.70
C SER A 12 -2.39 2.39 15.23
N ALA A 13 -1.19 2.80 14.83
CA ALA A 13 -0.69 2.64 13.46
C ALA A 13 -0.36 1.19 13.09
N SER A 14 0.08 0.37 14.06
CA SER A 14 0.29 -1.07 13.84
C SER A 14 -1.02 -1.81 13.51
N VAL A 15 -2.15 -1.31 14.01
CA VAL A 15 -3.48 -1.91 13.80
C VAL A 15 -4.24 -1.27 12.64
N LYS A 16 -4.21 0.07 12.50
CA LYS A 16 -5.02 0.83 11.51
C LYS A 16 -4.21 1.44 10.35
N GLY A 17 -2.88 1.42 10.42
CA GLY A 17 -2.02 2.23 9.56
C GLY A 17 -2.09 3.73 9.91
N SER A 18 -1.02 4.47 9.61
CA SER A 18 -0.96 5.91 9.89
C SER A 18 -1.78 6.72 8.88
N TRP A 19 -2.34 7.85 9.31
CA TRP A 19 -3.08 8.78 8.41
C TRP A 19 -2.10 9.39 7.39
N GLY A 20 -2.40 9.26 6.10
CA GLY A 20 -1.47 9.64 5.02
C GLY A 20 -0.39 8.60 4.68
N VAL A 21 -0.41 7.43 5.33
CA VAL A 21 0.54 6.32 5.12
C VAL A 21 -0.27 5.03 5.13
N GLY A 22 -0.90 4.73 3.99
CA GLY A 22 -1.72 3.53 3.86
C GLY A 22 -1.71 3.02 2.43
N ARG A 23 -1.31 1.76 2.29
CA ARG A 23 -1.35 1.02 1.04
C ARG A 23 -2.53 0.08 1.10
N PHE A 24 -3.41 0.14 0.11
CA PHE A 24 -4.43 -0.89 -0.07
C PHE A 24 -3.86 -1.95 -0.98
N PHE A 25 -3.74 -3.18 -0.48
CA PHE A 25 -3.22 -4.31 -1.25
C PHE A 25 -4.35 -5.09 -1.88
N PHE A 26 -4.17 -5.47 -3.13
CA PHE A 26 -5.10 -6.29 -3.89
C PHE A 26 -4.34 -7.42 -4.56
N ARG A 27 -4.97 -8.59 -4.58
CA ARG A 27 -4.56 -9.69 -5.45
C ARG A 27 -5.56 -9.77 -6.60
N VAL A 28 -5.06 -9.71 -7.82
CA VAL A 28 -5.88 -9.77 -9.04
C VAL A 28 -5.42 -10.94 -9.89
N GLU A 29 -6.37 -11.62 -10.51
CA GLU A 29 -6.11 -12.66 -11.50
C GLU A 29 -6.55 -12.14 -12.87
N THR A 30 -5.67 -12.27 -13.88
CA THR A 30 -6.01 -11.91 -15.26
C THR A 30 -6.80 -13.02 -15.94
N THR A 31 -7.40 -12.71 -17.09
CA THR A 31 -8.06 -13.71 -17.94
C THR A 31 -7.12 -14.86 -18.36
N ASP A 32 -5.82 -14.60 -18.42
CA ASP A 32 -4.77 -15.59 -18.72
C ASP A 32 -4.28 -16.36 -17.48
N ARG A 33 -5.01 -16.30 -16.35
CA ARG A 33 -4.69 -16.95 -15.07
C ARG A 33 -3.35 -16.52 -14.45
N ARG A 34 -2.87 -15.32 -14.79
CA ARG A 34 -1.69 -14.73 -14.14
C ARG A 34 -2.14 -13.96 -12.92
N ILE A 35 -1.48 -14.17 -11.79
CA ILE A 35 -1.86 -13.57 -10.51
C ILE A 35 -0.86 -12.47 -10.18
N PHE A 36 -1.36 -11.28 -9.84
CA PHE A 36 -0.55 -10.14 -9.45
C PHE A 36 -0.97 -9.60 -8.09
N ASP A 37 0.01 -9.26 -7.26
CA ASP A 37 -0.21 -8.39 -6.10
C ASP A 37 0.06 -6.94 -6.54
N ILE A 38 -0.95 -6.09 -6.38
CA ILE A 38 -0.87 -4.63 -6.63
C ILE A 38 -1.19 -3.89 -5.34
N TYR A 39 -0.76 -2.64 -5.23
CA TYR A 39 -1.24 -1.77 -4.17
C TYR A 39 -1.49 -0.34 -4.63
N TYR A 40 -2.46 0.31 -4.01
CA TYR A 40 -2.72 1.73 -4.15
C TYR A 40 -2.14 2.46 -2.96
N ASP A 41 -1.18 3.35 -3.21
CA ASP A 41 -0.60 4.22 -2.19
C ASP A 41 -1.36 5.54 -2.13
N ARG A 42 -1.99 5.81 -0.98
CA ARG A 42 -2.75 7.04 -0.74
C ARG A 42 -1.88 8.19 -0.22
N ALA A 43 -0.57 7.96 -0.02
CA ALA A 43 0.33 8.99 0.48
C ALA A 43 0.48 10.11 -0.56
N PRO A 44 0.13 11.37 -0.24
CA PRO A 44 0.27 12.47 -1.18
C PRO A 44 1.76 12.78 -1.38
N SER A 45 2.33 12.37 -2.52
CA SER A 45 3.64 12.82 -2.98
C SER A 45 3.50 14.20 -3.66
N GLY A 46 3.34 15.24 -2.85
CA GLY A 46 3.34 16.63 -3.28
C GLY A 46 1.98 17.21 -3.67
N SER A 47 1.93 18.55 -3.80
CA SER A 47 0.71 19.35 -3.97
C SER A 47 -0.09 19.04 -5.23
N ALA A 48 0.53 18.43 -6.24
CA ALA A 48 -0.09 18.11 -7.53
C ALA A 48 -0.81 16.76 -7.55
N ASN A 49 -0.45 15.81 -6.68
CA ASN A 49 -0.95 14.43 -6.77
C ASN A 49 -1.65 13.97 -5.49
N ARG A 50 -2.76 14.63 -5.16
CA ARG A 50 -3.61 14.32 -4.00
C ARG A 50 -4.45 13.04 -4.16
N LYS A 51 -4.45 12.42 -5.35
CA LYS A 51 -5.30 11.27 -5.70
C LYS A 51 -4.58 9.92 -5.59
N GLY A 52 -3.43 9.82 -4.95
CA GLY A 52 -2.68 8.56 -4.78
C GLY A 52 -2.16 7.96 -6.10
N GLN A 53 -1.48 6.81 -6.02
CA GLN A 53 -0.91 6.11 -7.17
C GLN A 53 -1.03 4.60 -7.05
N TRP A 54 -1.17 3.91 -8.18
CA TRP A 54 -1.17 2.45 -8.26
C TRP A 54 0.24 1.93 -8.55
N PHE A 55 0.61 0.85 -7.87
CA PHE A 55 1.89 0.18 -8.03
C PHE A 55 1.69 -1.33 -8.20
N LEU A 56 2.45 -1.92 -9.12
CA LEU A 56 2.60 -3.37 -9.24
C LEU A 56 3.68 -3.82 -8.24
N PHE A 57 3.35 -4.77 -7.37
CA PHE A 57 4.31 -5.27 -6.38
C PHE A 57 5.06 -6.50 -6.88
N ARG A 58 4.33 -7.52 -7.32
CA ARG A 58 4.90 -8.76 -7.85
C ARG A 58 3.88 -9.54 -8.67
N GLU A 59 4.39 -10.35 -9.58
CA GLU A 59 3.67 -11.46 -10.18
C GLU A 59 3.87 -12.73 -9.35
N LEU A 60 2.82 -13.52 -9.17
CA LEU A 60 2.88 -14.83 -8.53
C LEU A 60 2.86 -15.89 -9.61
N VAL A 61 3.86 -16.76 -9.57
CA VAL A 61 3.87 -17.98 -10.37
C VAL A 61 2.82 -18.91 -9.79
N ASN A 62 1.73 -19.11 -10.52
CA ASN A 62 0.77 -20.16 -10.20
C ASN A 62 1.40 -21.49 -10.63
N ASN A 63 2.10 -22.15 -9.70
CA ASN A 63 2.61 -23.49 -9.97
C ASN A 63 1.45 -24.48 -9.71
N PRO A 64 0.96 -25.19 -10.74
CA PRO A 64 -0.16 -26.12 -10.60
C PRO A 64 0.15 -27.30 -9.68
#